data_AF-A0A5C5SGC2-F1
#
_entry.id   AF-A0A5C5SGC2-F1
#
_cell.length_a   1.000
_cell.length_b   1.000
_cell.length_c   1.000
_cell.angle_alpha   90.00
_cell.angle_beta   90.00
_cell.angle_gamma   90.00
#
_symmetry.space_group_name_H-M   'P 1'
#
loop_
_entity.id
_entity.type
_entity.pdbx_description
1 polymer ?
#
loop_
_entity_poly.entity_id
_entity_poly.type
_entity_poly.pdbx_seq_one_letter_code
_entity_poly.pdbx_strand_id
1 'polypeptide(L)'
;MKYAFFCSIPLIIYILINNLVAHLSWPYFLLVLLSFLLFQMARLRFSRGAVLPPITKLNNGAFYATTVAFALRDQFLNPLVINLLIGITVCLTIADLRQTKKEPSL
;
A
#
# COMPACT_ATOMS: atom_id res chain seq x y z
N MET A 1 -9.92 -14.19 -0.16
CA MET A 1 -10.38 -13.24 0.89
C MET A 1 -9.25 -12.71 1.75
N LYS A 2 -8.35 -13.55 2.28
CA LYS A 2 -7.20 -13.11 3.10
C LYS A 2 -6.37 -11.98 2.46
N TYR A 3 -6.00 -12.09 1.19
CA TYR A 3 -5.19 -11.08 0.49
C TYR A 3 -5.85 -9.68 0.40
N ALA A 4 -7.16 -9.62 0.17
CA ALA A 4 -7.86 -8.34 0.10
C ALA A 4 -7.75 -7.59 1.43
N PHE A 5 -7.84 -8.28 2.57
CA PHE A 5 -7.62 -7.66 3.87
C PHE A 5 -6.20 -7.11 4.03
N PHE A 6 -5.19 -7.88 3.63
CA PHE A 6 -3.79 -7.44 3.71
C PHE A 6 -3.47 -6.23 2.81
N CYS A 7 -4.23 -5.98 1.75
CA CYS A 7 -4.09 -4.77 0.92
C CYS A 7 -4.97 -3.61 1.39
N SER A 8 -6.18 -3.89 1.89
CA SER A 8 -7.12 -2.84 2.31
C SER A 8 -6.75 -2.19 3.64
N ILE A 9 -6.26 -2.98 4.61
CA ILE A 9 -5.90 -2.44 5.95
C ILE A 9 -4.83 -1.34 5.83
N PRO A 10 -3.72 -1.53 5.09
CA PRO A 10 -2.70 -0.49 4.97
C PRO A 10 -3.20 0.75 4.24
N LEU A 11 -4.07 0.61 3.23
CA LEU A 11 -4.69 1.74 2.56
C LEU A 11 -5.59 2.57 3.49
N ILE A 12 -6.40 1.89 4.32
CA ILE A 12 -7.24 2.57 5.31
C ILE A 12 -6.37 3.32 6.30
N ILE A 13 -5.31 2.69 6.81
CA ILE A 13 -4.35 3.31 7.71
C ILE A 13 -3.72 4.56 7.07
N TYR A 14 -3.28 4.46 5.81
CA TYR A 14 -2.68 5.60 5.10
C TYR A 14 -3.68 6.76 4.98
N ILE A 15 -4.92 6.47 4.57
CA ILE A 15 -5.96 7.49 4.46
C ILE A 15 -6.21 8.17 5.81
N LEU A 16 -6.38 7.37 6.88
CA LEU A 16 -6.66 7.90 8.22
C LEU A 16 -5.51 8.76 8.72
N ILE A 17 -4.28 8.26 8.66
CA ILE A 17 -3.11 9.00 9.17
C ILE A 17 -2.90 10.28 8.37
N ASN A 18 -2.97 10.25 7.03
CA ASN A 18 -2.71 11.45 6.24
C ASN A 18 -3.73 12.56 6.46
N ASN A 19 -4.99 12.22 6.78
CA ASN A 19 -6.08 13.20 6.88
C ASN A 19 -6.44 13.59 8.31
N LEU A 20 -6.21 12.72 9.30
CA LEU A 20 -6.56 12.98 10.70
C LEU A 20 -5.39 13.49 11.53
N VAL A 21 -4.15 13.25 11.09
CA VAL A 21 -2.95 13.62 11.83
C VAL A 21 -2.35 14.89 11.24
N ALA A 22 -2.32 15.97 12.01
CA ALA A 22 -1.71 17.23 11.58
C ALA A 22 -0.20 17.06 11.35
N HIS A 23 0.51 16.46 12.31
CA HIS A 23 1.96 16.23 12.26
C HIS A 23 2.29 14.75 12.44
N LEU A 24 3.03 14.18 11.50
CA LEU A 24 3.46 12.81 11.47
C LEU A 24 4.59 12.56 12.49
N SER A 25 4.20 12.41 13.75
CA SER A 25 5.12 11.98 14.80
C SER A 25 5.53 10.51 14.64
N TRP A 26 6.62 10.12 15.31
CA TRP A 26 7.21 8.79 15.21
C TRP A 26 6.22 7.62 15.45
N PRO A 27 5.21 7.68 16.36
CA PRO A 27 4.28 6.58 16.56
C PRO A 27 3.38 6.36 15.34
N TYR A 28 2.91 7.45 14.69
CA TYR A 28 2.10 7.36 13.49
C TYR A 28 2.91 6.84 12.30
N PHE A 29 4.17 7.26 12.20
CA PHE A 29 5.09 6.71 11.21
C PHE A 29 5.31 5.21 11.40
N LEU A 30 5.47 4.76 12.65
CA LEU A 30 5.65 3.33 12.97
C LEU A 30 4.40 2.52 12.61
N LEU A 31 3.20 3.10 12.80
CA LEU A 31 1.93 2.50 12.42
C LEU A 31 1.80 2.37 10.88
N VAL A 32 2.20 3.41 10.13
CA VAL A 32 2.32 3.36 8.67
C VAL A 32 3.29 2.25 8.24
N LEU A 33 4.47 2.16 8.86
CA LEU A 33 5.47 1.15 8.55
C LEU A 33 4.99 -0.28 8.85
N LEU A 34 4.34 -0.50 9.99
CA LEU A 34 3.74 -1.81 10.33
C LEU A 34 2.67 -2.21 9.33
N SER A 35 1.84 -1.26 8.90
CA SER A 35 0.83 -1.54 7.88
C SER A 35 1.47 -1.85 6.51
N PHE A 36 2.58 -1.19 6.16
CA PHE A 36 3.35 -1.53 4.97
C PHE A 36 3.90 -2.97 5.05
N LEU A 37 4.44 -3.37 6.21
CA LEU A 37 4.91 -4.74 6.43
C LEU A 37 3.77 -5.76 6.31
N LEU A 38 2.58 -5.42 6.81
CA LEU A 38 1.36 -6.23 6.65
C LEU A 38 1.04 -6.46 5.17
N PHE A 39 1.13 -5.42 4.32
CA PHE A 39 1.01 -5.57 2.87
C PHE A 39 2.13 -6.45 2.29
N GLN A 40 3.38 -6.27 2.74
CA GLN A 40 4.51 -7.08 2.27
C GLN A 40 4.33 -8.57 2.56
N MET A 41 3.76 -8.91 3.72
CA MET A 41 3.42 -10.29 4.08
C MET A 41 2.39 -10.90 3.13
N ALA A 42 1.46 -10.09 2.59
CA ALA A 42 0.49 -10.53 1.59
C ALA A 42 1.17 -11.11 0.34
N ARG A 43 2.40 -10.67 0.02
CA ARG A 43 3.18 -11.15 -1.12
C ARG A 43 3.78 -12.53 -0.90
N LEU A 44 3.89 -13.00 0.34
CA LEU A 44 4.35 -14.36 0.63
C LEU A 44 3.41 -15.43 0.04
N ARG A 45 2.22 -15.03 -0.46
CA ARG A 45 1.34 -15.89 -1.26
C ARG A 45 1.95 -16.34 -2.59
N PHE A 46 2.87 -15.57 -3.16
CA PHE A 46 3.51 -15.92 -4.42
C PHE A 46 4.68 -16.86 -4.11
N SER A 47 4.74 -18.00 -4.81
CA SER A 47 5.84 -18.96 -4.64
C SER A 47 7.19 -18.29 -4.93
N ARG A 48 8.24 -18.68 -4.21
CA ARG A 48 9.59 -18.16 -4.42
C ARG A 48 10.02 -18.48 -5.87
N GLY A 49 10.23 -17.45 -6.68
CA GLY A 49 10.60 -17.58 -8.09
C GLY A 49 9.44 -17.48 -9.09
N ALA A 50 8.19 -17.35 -8.62
CA ALA A 50 7.07 -17.09 -9.51
C ALA A 50 7.20 -15.69 -10.15
N VAL A 51 6.97 -15.61 -11.45
CA VAL A 51 6.94 -14.33 -12.17
C VAL A 51 5.75 -13.52 -11.64
N LEU A 52 6.02 -12.42 -10.92
CA LEU A 52 4.95 -11.54 -10.48
C LEU A 52 4.29 -10.87 -11.69
N PRO A 53 2.94 -10.84 -11.75
CA PRO A 53 2.23 -10.08 -12.74
C PRO A 53 2.67 -8.61 -12.78
N PRO A 54 2.68 -7.96 -13.96
CA PRO A 54 3.08 -6.56 -14.09
C PRO A 54 2.28 -5.63 -13.15
N ILE A 55 0.97 -5.84 -13.02
CA ILE A 55 0.10 -5.06 -12.13
C ILE A 55 0.52 -5.24 -10.67
N THR A 56 0.87 -6.45 -10.24
CA THR A 56 1.33 -6.70 -8.87
C THR A 56 2.66 -5.98 -8.59
N LYS A 57 3.57 -5.94 -9.57
CA LYS A 57 4.83 -5.17 -9.45
C LYS A 57 4.56 -3.67 -9.31
N LEU A 58 3.67 -3.12 -10.15
CA LEU A 58 3.27 -1.71 -10.09
C LEU A 58 2.59 -1.39 -8.75
N ASN A 59 1.70 -2.24 -8.28
CA ASN A 59 1.03 -2.07 -7.00
C ASN A 59 2.04 -2.05 -5.84
N ASN A 60 3.04 -2.95 -5.85
CA ASN A 60 4.12 -2.93 -4.87
C ASN A 60 4.93 -1.64 -4.91
N GLY A 61 5.26 -1.17 -6.12
CA GLY A 61 5.96 0.09 -6.32
C GLY A 61 5.15 1.26 -5.76
N ALA A 62 3.84 1.28 -5.99
CA ALA A 62 2.95 2.32 -5.49
C ALA A 62 2.83 2.32 -3.96
N PHE A 63 2.67 1.15 -3.33
CA PHE A 63 2.71 1.04 -1.86
C PHE A 63 4.04 1.54 -1.30
N TYR A 64 5.17 1.11 -1.88
CA TYR A 64 6.49 1.56 -1.43
C TYR A 64 6.67 3.07 -1.59
N ALA A 65 6.35 3.61 -2.76
CA ALA A 65 6.42 5.04 -3.04
C ALA A 65 5.54 5.85 -2.08
N THR A 66 4.34 5.37 -1.78
CA THR A 66 3.43 6.02 -0.82
C THR A 66 4.00 5.98 0.59
N THR A 67 4.57 4.87 1.04
CA THR A 67 5.25 4.77 2.36
C THR A 67 6.42 5.74 2.46
N VAL A 68 7.25 5.84 1.42
CA VAL A 68 8.37 6.77 1.37
C VAL A 68 7.87 8.21 1.37
N ALA A 69 6.79 8.51 0.63
CA ALA A 69 6.16 9.82 0.65
C ALA A 69 5.63 10.19 2.05
N PHE A 70 5.11 9.24 2.82
CA PHE A 70 4.79 9.47 4.24
C PHE A 70 6.01 9.86 5.06
N ALA A 71 7.14 9.18 4.88
CA ALA A 71 8.38 9.52 5.59
C ALA A 71 8.85 10.96 5.32
N LEU A 72 8.48 11.52 4.16
CA LEU A 72 8.86 12.86 3.71
C LEU A 72 7.74 13.90 3.85
N ARG A 73 6.55 13.51 4.34
CA ARG A 73 5.34 14.34 4.43
C ARG A 73 5.64 15.71 5.02
N ASP A 74 6.00 15.73 6.29
CA ASP A 74 6.05 16.98 7.04
C ASP A 74 7.24 17.87 6.67
N GLN A 75 8.24 17.34 5.93
CA GLN A 75 9.43 18.08 5.54
C GLN A 75 9.37 18.62 4.11
N PHE A 76 8.78 17.86 3.18
CA PHE A 76 8.89 18.15 1.74
C PHE A 76 7.58 17.99 0.95
N LEU A 77 6.54 17.35 1.51
CA LEU A 77 5.36 16.95 0.75
C LEU A 77 4.04 17.41 1.40
N ASN A 78 3.23 18.11 0.62
CA ASN A 78 1.89 18.49 1.06
C ASN A 78 1.00 17.22 1.23
N PRO A 79 0.14 17.15 2.27
CA PRO A 79 -0.83 16.07 2.45
C PRO A 79 -1.66 15.74 1.19
N LEU A 80 -1.94 16.72 0.33
CA LEU A 80 -2.63 16.51 -0.95
C LEU A 80 -1.85 15.59 -1.90
N VAL A 81 -0.52 15.73 -1.96
CA VAL A 81 0.33 14.87 -2.79
C VAL A 81 0.28 13.42 -2.29
N ILE A 82 0.27 13.24 -0.97
CA ILE A 82 0.13 11.90 -0.37
C ILE A 82 -1.25 11.32 -0.67
N ASN A 83 -2.32 12.11 -0.59
CA ASN A 83 -3.66 11.66 -0.98
C ASN A 83 -3.72 11.24 -2.45
N LEU A 84 -3.03 11.95 -3.35
CA LEU A 84 -2.91 11.55 -4.76
C LEU A 84 -2.22 10.18 -4.91
N LEU A 85 -1.10 9.99 -4.22
CA LEU A 85 -0.35 8.72 -4.24
C LEU A 85 -1.18 7.56 -3.64
N ILE A 86 -1.91 7.82 -2.56
CA ILE A 86 -2.86 6.87 -1.99
C ILE A 86 -3.93 6.52 -3.03
N GLY A 87 -4.52 7.51 -3.71
CA GLY A 87 -5.52 7.29 -4.76
C GLY A 87 -5.00 6.41 -5.90
N ILE A 88 -3.79 6.67 -6.38
CA ILE A 88 -3.11 5.82 -7.38
C ILE A 88 -2.93 4.40 -6.85
N THR A 89 -2.48 4.25 -5.61
CA THR A 89 -2.26 2.95 -4.96
C THR A 89 -3.57 2.17 -4.80
N VAL A 90 -4.68 2.84 -4.48
CA VAL A 90 -6.03 2.25 -4.42
C VAL A 90 -6.43 1.71 -5.79
N CYS A 91 -6.28 2.51 -6.85
CA CYS A 91 -6.60 2.09 -8.22
C CYS A 91 -5.80 0.85 -8.65
N LEU A 92 -4.49 0.85 -8.39
CA LEU A 92 -3.61 -0.29 -8.68
C LEU A 92 -3.97 -1.52 -7.85
N THR A 93 -4.32 -1.35 -6.58
CA THR A 93 -4.76 -2.44 -5.71
C THR A 93 -6.06 -3.07 -6.21
N ILE A 94 -7.04 -2.25 -6.63
CA ILE A 94 -8.29 -2.75 -7.21
C ILE A 94 -8.00 -3.53 -8.50
N ALA A 95 -7.12 -3.03 -9.36
CA ALA A 95 -6.72 -3.73 -10.58
C ALA A 95 -6.04 -5.08 -10.28
N ASP A 96 -5.13 -5.12 -9.31
CA ASP A 96 -4.42 -6.33 -8.87
C ASP A 96 -5.39 -7.38 -8.28
N LEU A 97 -6.35 -6.94 -7.47
CA LEU A 97 -7.40 -7.80 -6.91
C LEU A 97 -8.31 -8.38 -7.99
N ARG A 98 -8.61 -7.62 -9.04
CA ARG A 98 -9.39 -8.11 -10.18
C ARG A 98 -8.62 -9.11 -11.03
N GLN A 99 -7.32 -8.89 -11.24
CA GLN A 99 -6.47 -9.83 -11.96
C GLN A 99 -6.35 -11.16 -11.23
N THR A 100 -6.06 -11.13 -9.93
CA THR A 100 -5.94 -12.35 -9.11
C THR A 100 -7.25 -13.13 -8.92
N LYS A 101 -8.41 -12.54 -9.21
CA LYS A 101 -9.68 -13.27 -9.32
C LYS A 101 -9.84 -14.02 -10.65
N LYS A 102 -9.15 -13.58 -11.71
CA LYS A 102 -9.26 -14.18 -13.06
C LYS A 102 -8.28 -15.32 -13.26
N GLU A 103 -7.14 -15.30 -12.58
CA GLU A 103 -6.19 -16.41 -12.60
C GLU A 103 -6.74 -17.52 -11.68
N PRO A 104 -6.93 -18.76 -12.18
CA PRO A 104 -7.39 -19.85 -11.34
C PRO A 104 -6.35 -20.09 -10.25
N SER A 105 -6.80 -20.13 -9.00
CA SER A 105 -6.00 -20.67 -7.91
C SER A 105 -5.70 -22.13 -8.22
N LEU A 106 -4.47 -22.39 -8.65
CA LEU A 106 -3.91 -23.75 -8.71
C LEU A 106 -4.02 -24.42 -7.33
#